data_AF-A0A8D6U3P1-F1
#
_entry.id   AF-A0A8D6U3P1-F1
#
_cell.length_a   1.000
_cell.length_b   1.000
_cell.length_c   1.000
_cell.angle_alpha   90.00
_cell.angle_beta   90.00
_cell.angle_gamma   90.00
#
_symmetry.space_group_name_H-M   'P 1'
#
loop_
_entity.id
_entity.type
_entity.pdbx_description
1 polymer ?
#
loop_
_entity_poly.entity_id
_entity_poly.type
_entity_poly.pdbx_seq_one_letter_code
_entity_poly.pdbx_strand_id
1 'polypeptide(L)' 'MRLIKNTTELIGIKDQNIVISLVFETDTHIEIQAKLDYPAPSCPH' A
#
# COMPACT_ATOMS: atom_id res chain seq x y z
N MET A 1 -3.59 -8.18 13.78
CA MET A 1 -2.81 -7.99 12.54
C MET A 1 -3.14 -9.13 11.59
N ARG A 2 -3.79 -8.82 10.47
CA ARG A 2 -4.11 -9.81 9.42
C ARG A 2 -3.22 -9.52 8.22
N LEU A 3 -2.56 -10.56 7.71
CA LEU A 3 -1.83 -10.45 6.44
C LEU A 3 -2.85 -10.58 5.31
N ILE A 4 -3.39 -9.46 4.86
CA ILE A 4 -4.29 -9.42 3.71
C ILE A 4 -3.40 -9.37 2.47
N LYS A 5 -3.46 -10.43 1.66
CA LYS A 5 -2.61 -10.56 0.46
C LYS A 5 -3.01 -9.59 -0.67
N ASN A 6 -4.29 -9.18 -0.72
CA ASN A 6 -4.86 -8.40 -1.82
C ASN A 6 -5.44 -7.06 -1.34
N THR A 7 -4.70 -6.33 -0.51
CA THR A 7 -5.17 -5.05 0.02
C THR A 7 -5.24 -3.95 -1.05
N THR A 8 -4.51 -4.08 -2.16
CA THR A 8 -4.66 -3.22 -3.35
C THR A 8 -6.08 -3.22 -3.92
N GLU A 9 -6.80 -4.34 -3.81
CA GLU A 9 -8.22 -4.39 -4.17
C GLU A 9 -9.11 -3.66 -3.17
N LEU A 10 -8.77 -3.68 -1.87
CA LEU A 10 -9.53 -3.00 -0.81
C LEU A 10 -9.53 -1.47 -0.96
N ILE A 11 -8.46 -0.88 -1.49
CA ILE A 11 -8.34 0.56 -1.75
C ILE A 11 -8.61 0.93 -3.21
N GLY A 12 -8.91 -0.05 -4.08
CA GLY A 12 -9.09 0.18 -5.52
C GLY A 12 -7.84 0.67 -6.24
N ILE A 13 -6.66 0.63 -5.59
CA ILE A 13 -5.38 1.03 -6.17
C ILE A 13 -4.71 -0.24 -6.71
N LYS A 14 -4.88 -0.48 -8.01
CA LYS A 14 -4.30 -1.63 -8.71
C LYS A 14 -2.92 -1.29 -9.26
N ASP A 15 -1.98 -0.97 -8.37
CA ASP A 15 -0.58 -0.77 -8.74
C ASP A 15 0.24 -1.98 -8.32
N GLN A 16 0.88 -2.65 -9.29
CA GLN A 16 1.73 -3.82 -9.03
C GLN A 16 3.02 -3.45 -8.28
N ASN A 17 3.41 -2.17 -8.30
CA ASN A 17 4.57 -1.67 -7.61
C ASN A 17 4.24 -1.19 -6.19
N ILE A 18 2.99 -1.21 -5.74
CA ILE A 18 2.66 -0.91 -4.33
C ILE A 18 2.73 -2.19 -3.52
N VAL A 19 3.76 -2.30 -2.69
CA VAL A 19 3.98 -3.42 -1.76
C VAL A 19 3.53 -3.02 -0.37
N ILE A 20 2.47 -3.64 0.11
CA ILE A 20 1.92 -3.38 1.44
C ILE A 20 2.73 -4.14 2.48
N SER A 21 3.26 -3.41 3.45
CA SER A 21 4.08 -3.93 4.55
C SER A 21 3.25 -4.23 5.79
N LEU A 22 2.22 -3.43 6.08
CA LEU A 22 1.37 -3.62 7.25
C LEU A 22 -0.06 -3.18 6.98
N VAL A 23 -1.01 -3.90 7.57
CA VAL A 23 -2.42 -3.51 7.64
C VAL A 23 -2.87 -3.58 9.09
N PHE A 24 -3.40 -2.47 9.59
CA PHE A 24 -3.96 -2.34 10.93
C PHE A 24 -5.43 -1.93 10.81
N GLU A 25 -6.31 -2.83 11.21
CA GLU A 25 -7.75 -2.56 11.27
C GLU A 25 -8.08 -2.02 12.67
N THR A 26 -8.72 -0.85 12.70
CA THR A 26 -9.32 -0.28 13.90
C THR A 26 -10.83 -0.31 13.76
N ASP A 27 -11.55 0.02 14.83
CA ASP A 27 -13.03 0.04 14.81
C ASP A 27 -13.60 1.05 13.80
N THR A 28 -12.84 2.11 13.47
CA THR A 28 -13.33 3.22 12.64
C THR A 28 -12.64 3.36 11.29
N HIS A 29 -11.42 2.84 11.15
CA HIS A 29 -10.63 2.98 9.93
C HIS A 29 -9.58 1.87 9.79
N ILE A 30 -9.01 1.77 8.60
CA ILE A 30 -7.92 0.85 8.29
C ILE A 30 -6.68 1.68 7.98
N GLU A 31 -5.60 1.44 8.71
CA GLU A 31 -4.28 1.98 8.40
C GLU A 31 -3.49 0.98 7.58
N ILE A 32 -2.87 1.46 6.51
CA ILE A 32 -2.07 0.64 5.59
C ILE A 32 -0.71 1.32 5.44
N GLN A 33 0.36 0.61 5.80
CA GLN A 33 1.72 1.00 5.44
C GLN A 33 2.12 0.28 4.16
N ALA A 34 2.52 1.03 3.15
CA ALA A 34 2.95 0.53 1.86
C ALA A 34 4.25 1.19 1.39
N LYS A 35 4.97 0.52 0.50
CA LYS A 35 6.15 1.01 -0.19
C LYS A 35 5.92 0.92 -1.68
N LEU A 36 6.51 1.85 -2.42
CA LEU A 36 6.59 1.79 -3.87
C LEU A 36 7.87 1.01 -4.22
N ASP A 37 7.71 -0.07 -4.96
CA ASP A 37 8.79 -0.88 -5.51
C ASP A 37 9.26 -0.31 -6.86
N TYR A 38 9.48 1.00 -6.88
CA TYR A 38 10.14 1.69 -7.97
C TYR A 38 10.96 2.87 -7.43
N PRO A 39 12.12 3.16 -8.05
CA PRO A 39 12.89 4.33 -7.70
C PRO A 39 12.11 5.59 -8.06
N ALA A 40 12.14 6.60 -7.17
CA ALA A 40 11.54 7.89 -7.47
C ALA A 40 12.11 8.43 -8.80
N PRO A 41 11.25 8.97 -9.70
CA PRO A 41 11.74 9.55 -10.94
C PRO A 41 12.70 10.71 -10.62
N SER A 42 13.73 10.88 -11.45
CA SER A 42 14.64 12.01 -11.34
C SER A 42 13.87 13.32 -11.44
N CYS A 43 14.08 14.24 -10.50
CA CYS A 43 13.51 15.58 -10.57
C CYS A 43 13.98 16.26 -11.87
N PRO A 44 13.07 16.78 -12.71
CA PRO A 44 13.47 17.64 -13.81
C PRO A 44 14.10 18.90 -13.23
N HIS A 45 15.31 19.23 -13.69
CA HIS A 45 16.03 20.46 -13.38
C HIS A 45 15.53 21.61 -14.24
#